data_AF-A0A6B3DU04-F1
#
_entry.id   AF-A0A6B3DU04-F1
#
_cell.length_a   1.000
_cell.length_b   1.000
_cell.length_c   1.000
_cell.angle_alpha   90.00
_cell.angle_beta   90.00
_cell.angle_gamma   90.00
#
_symmetry.space_group_name_H-M   'P 1'
#
loop_
_entity.id
_entity.type
_entity.pdbx_description
1 polymer ?
#
loop_
_entity_poly.entity_id
_entity_poly.type
_entity_poly.pdbx_seq_one_letter_code
_entity_poly.pdbx_strand_id
1 'polypeptide(L)'
;MTAAATGPVRRRLTVRGTVQGVGFRPYVHRLAADLALAGFVSNTANGVLIEVEGPPDGVASFCDRLIRQPPPLAAVTGVGAEEVPATGTAGPFTIRPTENSTGRTHLPPDTATCPDCLRELADPADRRHRHPFITCTHCGPRFTVATAMPYDRPATTMAGFPLCPACAREYADPADRRFHAQPVACPDCGPRLRLVPAEGSGLRP
;
A
#
# COMPACT_ATOMS: atom_id res chain seq x y z
N MET A 1 22.05 8.33 -39.28
CA MET A 1 21.23 8.53 -38.07
C MET A 1 20.41 7.27 -37.88
N THR A 2 20.83 6.40 -36.98
CA THR A 2 20.13 5.16 -36.61
C THR A 2 18.79 5.54 -35.95
N ALA A 3 17.69 5.08 -36.53
CA ALA A 3 16.37 5.22 -35.92
C ALA A 3 16.42 4.57 -34.52
N ALA A 4 16.09 5.35 -33.49
CA ALA A 4 15.91 4.81 -32.14
C ALA A 4 14.85 3.71 -32.20
N ALA A 5 15.13 2.56 -31.57
CA ALA A 5 14.20 1.43 -31.55
C ALA A 5 12.83 1.88 -31.02
N THR A 6 11.84 1.99 -31.91
CA THR A 6 10.46 2.45 -31.62
C THR A 6 9.60 1.37 -30.95
N GLY A 7 10.23 0.43 -30.27
CA GLY A 7 9.55 -0.65 -29.56
C GLY A 7 9.23 -0.28 -28.11
N PRO A 8 8.28 -0.99 -27.46
CA PRO A 8 8.10 -0.85 -26.03
C PRO A 8 9.39 -1.22 -25.29
N VAL A 9 9.66 -0.52 -24.21
CA VAL A 9 10.76 -0.83 -23.27
C VAL A 9 10.17 -1.37 -21.98
N ARG A 10 10.89 -2.29 -21.35
CA ARG A 10 10.53 -2.84 -20.05
C ARG A 10 11.66 -2.64 -19.05
N ARG A 11 11.30 -2.16 -17.87
CA ARG A 11 12.22 -1.96 -16.76
C ARG A 11 11.78 -2.79 -15.57
N ARG A 12 12.75 -3.45 -14.94
CA ARG A 12 12.60 -4.02 -13.60
C ARG A 12 13.24 -3.06 -12.60
N LEU A 13 12.46 -2.61 -11.63
CA LEU A 13 12.93 -1.72 -10.57
C LEU A 13 12.85 -2.43 -9.22
N THR A 14 13.88 -2.27 -8.41
CA THR A 14 13.90 -2.69 -7.01
C THR A 14 14.04 -1.46 -6.13
N VAL A 15 12.97 -1.07 -5.46
CA VAL A 15 12.92 0.09 -4.56
C VAL A 15 13.20 -0.37 -3.13
N ARG A 16 14.18 0.26 -2.47
CA ARG A 16 14.62 -0.05 -1.10
C ARG A 16 14.33 1.13 -0.16
N GLY A 17 14.23 0.83 1.13
CA GLY A 17 13.97 1.79 2.21
C GLY A 17 12.68 1.48 2.97
N THR A 18 12.06 2.50 3.55
CA THR A 18 10.74 2.41 4.19
C THR A 18 9.68 2.54 3.11
N VAL A 19 9.41 1.45 2.39
CA VAL A 19 8.55 1.44 1.18
C VAL A 19 7.39 0.45 1.29
N GLN A 20 7.27 -0.25 2.41
CA GLN A 20 6.16 -1.16 2.68
C GLN A 20 5.29 -0.65 3.82
N GLY A 21 3.98 -0.88 3.76
CA GLY A 21 3.03 -0.32 4.74
C GLY A 21 2.82 1.19 4.64
N VAL A 22 3.32 1.84 3.59
CA VAL A 22 3.26 3.31 3.42
C VAL A 22 2.39 3.75 2.23
N GLY A 23 1.56 2.85 1.70
CA GLY A 23 0.74 3.12 0.51
C GLY A 23 1.49 3.07 -0.82
N PHE A 24 2.70 2.48 -0.86
CA PHE A 24 3.55 2.43 -2.05
C PHE A 24 2.96 1.63 -3.21
N ARG A 25 2.42 0.42 -2.96
CA ARG A 25 1.76 -0.40 -3.99
C ARG A 25 0.59 0.34 -4.68
N PRO A 26 -0.37 0.94 -3.94
CA PRO A 26 -1.39 1.84 -4.49
C PRO A 26 -0.86 2.99 -5.34
N TYR A 27 0.18 3.67 -4.84
CA TYR A 27 0.79 4.79 -5.54
C TYR A 27 1.37 4.36 -6.89
N VAL A 28 2.16 3.28 -6.90
CA VAL A 28 2.76 2.72 -8.12
C VAL A 28 1.68 2.32 -9.12
N HIS A 29 0.63 1.64 -8.66
CA HIS A 29 -0.48 1.24 -9.51
C HIS A 29 -1.15 2.46 -10.19
N ARG A 30 -1.48 3.51 -9.42
CA ARG A 30 -2.07 4.73 -9.98
C ARG A 30 -1.12 5.43 -10.96
N LEU A 31 0.15 5.55 -10.59
CA LEU A 31 1.16 6.16 -11.46
C LEU A 31 1.29 5.44 -12.81
N ALA A 32 1.30 4.11 -12.80
CA ALA A 32 1.35 3.32 -14.02
C ALA A 32 0.06 3.47 -14.85
N ALA A 33 -1.11 3.47 -14.20
CA ALA A 33 -2.40 3.68 -14.86
C ALA A 33 -2.49 5.06 -15.53
N ASP A 34 -2.07 6.13 -14.85
CA ASP A 34 -2.03 7.51 -15.37
C ASP A 34 -1.16 7.63 -16.63
N LEU A 35 -0.12 6.80 -16.74
CA LEU A 35 0.81 6.77 -17.87
C LEU A 35 0.48 5.67 -18.90
N ALA A 36 -0.65 4.97 -18.73
CA ALA A 36 -1.09 3.85 -19.56
C ALA A 36 -0.01 2.76 -19.75
N LEU A 37 0.72 2.45 -18.67
CA LEU A 37 1.79 1.45 -18.66
C LEU A 37 1.28 0.09 -18.18
N ALA A 38 1.85 -0.97 -18.73
CA ALA A 38 1.59 -2.34 -18.32
C ALA A 38 2.63 -2.81 -17.29
N GLY A 39 2.29 -3.85 -16.51
CA GLY A 39 3.23 -4.49 -15.60
C GLY A 39 2.66 -4.79 -14.23
N PHE A 40 3.53 -4.79 -13.21
CA PHE A 40 3.11 -5.07 -11.85
C PHE A 40 3.99 -4.45 -10.77
N VAL A 41 3.44 -4.42 -9.55
CA VAL A 41 4.17 -4.15 -8.31
C VAL A 41 3.92 -5.25 -7.29
N SER A 42 4.97 -5.66 -6.57
CA SER A 42 4.89 -6.61 -5.45
C SER A 42 5.82 -6.22 -4.30
N ASN A 43 5.41 -6.55 -3.08
CA ASN A 43 6.29 -6.50 -1.92
C ASN A 43 7.20 -7.73 -1.92
N THR A 44 8.47 -7.54 -1.59
CA THR A 44 9.46 -8.62 -1.41
C THR A 44 10.19 -8.43 -0.08
N ALA A 45 11.01 -9.39 0.36
CA ALA A 45 11.80 -9.18 1.58
C ALA A 45 12.90 -8.10 1.44
N ASN A 46 13.18 -7.66 0.21
CA ASN A 46 14.21 -6.66 -0.10
C ASN A 46 13.64 -5.28 -0.45
N GLY A 47 12.33 -5.07 -0.33
CA GLY A 47 11.66 -3.81 -0.66
C GLY A 47 10.47 -4.01 -1.59
N VAL A 48 10.35 -3.17 -2.62
CA VAL A 48 9.27 -3.27 -3.60
C VAL A 48 9.85 -3.59 -4.97
N LEU A 49 9.37 -4.66 -5.58
CA LEU A 49 9.67 -5.05 -6.95
C LEU A 49 8.61 -4.44 -7.87
N ILE A 50 9.06 -3.78 -8.93
CA ILE A 50 8.21 -3.20 -9.97
C ILE A 50 8.71 -3.71 -11.30
N GLU A 51 7.81 -4.15 -12.15
CA GLU A 51 8.09 -4.27 -13.57
C GLU A 51 7.11 -3.41 -14.34
N VAL A 52 7.64 -2.59 -15.23
CA VAL A 52 6.85 -1.63 -16.01
C VAL A 52 7.26 -1.72 -17.47
N GLU A 53 6.28 -1.81 -18.36
CA GLU A 53 6.45 -1.90 -19.80
C GLU A 53 5.57 -0.88 -20.52
N GLY A 54 6.12 -0.25 -21.56
CA GLY A 54 5.37 0.68 -22.40
C GLY A 54 6.27 1.54 -23.28
N PRO A 55 5.75 2.65 -23.82
CA PRO A 55 6.54 3.59 -24.61
C PRO A 55 7.75 4.12 -23.83
N PRO A 56 8.92 4.32 -24.46
CA PRO A 56 10.14 4.81 -23.80
C PRO A 56 9.92 6.04 -22.91
N ASP A 57 9.21 7.04 -23.43
CA ASP A 57 8.95 8.29 -22.70
C ASP A 57 8.03 8.07 -21.49
N GLY A 58 7.05 7.17 -21.62
CA GLY A 58 6.15 6.82 -20.52
C GLY A 58 6.89 6.11 -19.39
N VAL A 59 7.74 5.13 -19.72
CA VAL A 59 8.57 4.42 -18.74
C VAL A 59 9.60 5.35 -18.09
N ALA A 60 10.21 6.26 -18.86
CA ALA A 60 11.12 7.27 -18.31
C ALA A 60 10.41 8.21 -17.33
N SER A 61 9.23 8.72 -17.69
CA SER A 61 8.38 9.54 -16.82
C SER A 61 7.95 8.81 -15.55
N PHE A 62 7.61 7.52 -15.66
CA PHE A 62 7.28 6.68 -14.52
C PHE A 62 8.46 6.61 -13.53
N CYS A 63 9.66 6.31 -14.01
CA CYS A 63 10.86 6.22 -13.19
C CYS A 63 11.19 7.54 -12.49
N ASP A 64 11.09 8.68 -13.20
CA ASP A 64 11.35 10.00 -12.62
C ASP A 64 10.33 10.35 -11.51
N ARG A 65 9.04 10.16 -11.77
CA ARG A 65 7.96 10.45 -10.80
C ARG A 65 8.04 9.53 -9.57
N LEU A 66 8.35 8.26 -9.76
CA LEU A 66 8.52 7.28 -8.67
C LEU A 66 9.55 7.75 -7.63
N ILE A 67 10.63 8.42 -8.08
CA ILE A 67 11.70 8.92 -7.21
C ILE A 67 11.33 10.28 -6.62
N ARG A 68 10.77 11.18 -7.42
CA ARG A 68 10.52 12.59 -7.01
C ARG A 68 9.26 12.77 -6.16
N GLN A 69 8.28 11.89 -6.30
CA GLN A 69 6.96 12.05 -5.71
C GLN A 69 6.52 10.79 -4.93
N PRO A 70 7.35 10.25 -4.00
CA PRO A 70 6.96 9.07 -3.25
C PRO A 70 5.77 9.37 -2.31
N PRO A 71 5.04 8.34 -1.84
CA PRO A 71 4.00 8.51 -0.84
C PRO A 71 4.51 9.23 0.43
N PRO A 72 3.65 9.96 1.18
CA PRO A 72 4.09 10.81 2.28
C PRO A 72 4.87 10.11 3.40
N LEU A 73 4.59 8.83 3.65
CA LEU A 73 5.25 8.03 4.68
C LEU A 73 6.44 7.22 4.15
N ALA A 74 6.68 7.26 2.84
CA ALA A 74 7.74 6.49 2.21
C ALA A 74 9.08 7.21 2.32
N ALA A 75 10.12 6.47 2.67
CA ALA A 75 11.50 6.94 2.64
C ALA A 75 12.32 6.01 1.74
N VAL A 76 12.53 6.42 0.50
CA VAL A 76 13.30 5.65 -0.49
C VAL A 76 14.79 5.87 -0.24
N THR A 77 15.54 4.79 -0.02
CA THR A 77 17.00 4.82 0.18
C THR A 77 17.78 4.41 -1.05
N GLY A 78 17.13 3.77 -2.02
CA GLY A 78 17.74 3.41 -3.29
C GLY A 78 16.75 2.79 -4.27
N VAL A 79 17.02 2.98 -5.56
CA VAL A 79 16.27 2.36 -6.66
C VAL A 79 17.28 1.69 -7.59
N GLY A 80 17.27 0.36 -7.63
CA GLY A 80 17.96 -0.40 -8.66
C GLY A 80 17.07 -0.47 -9.90
N ALA A 81 17.62 -0.28 -11.08
CA ALA A 81 16.90 -0.35 -12.34
C ALA A 81 17.66 -1.22 -13.34
N GLU A 82 16.94 -2.17 -13.94
CA GLU A 82 17.47 -3.10 -14.93
C GLU A 82 16.60 -3.04 -16.18
N GLU A 83 17.23 -3.06 -17.35
CA GLU A 83 16.51 -3.35 -18.59
C GLU A 83 16.25 -4.85 -18.66
N VAL A 84 15.01 -5.20 -19.00
CA VAL A 84 14.63 -6.60 -19.24
C VAL A 84 13.93 -6.68 -20.59
N PRO A 85 13.98 -7.83 -21.28
CA PRO A 85 13.30 -7.99 -22.55
C PRO A 85 11.82 -7.65 -22.43
N ALA A 86 11.35 -6.78 -23.33
CA ALA A 86 9.93 -6.47 -23.46
C ALA A 86 9.17 -7.73 -23.84
N THR A 87 8.04 -7.96 -23.19
CA THR A 87 7.18 -9.13 -23.47
C THR A 87 6.16 -8.84 -24.56
N GLY A 88 6.02 -7.58 -24.97
CA GLY A 88 4.93 -7.13 -25.84
C GLY A 88 3.58 -7.21 -25.13
N THR A 89 3.58 -7.21 -23.80
CA THR A 89 2.37 -7.41 -23.01
C THR A 89 1.55 -6.14 -23.04
N ALA A 90 0.46 -6.18 -23.81
CA ALA A 90 -0.64 -5.25 -23.64
C ALA A 90 -1.49 -5.70 -22.45
N GLY A 91 -1.79 -4.79 -21.51
CA GLY A 91 -2.62 -5.11 -20.36
C GLY A 91 -2.54 -4.08 -19.24
N PRO A 92 -3.42 -4.17 -18.23
CA PRO A 92 -3.40 -3.27 -17.10
C PRO A 92 -2.17 -3.52 -16.21
N PHE A 93 -1.75 -2.48 -15.52
CA PHE A 93 -0.82 -2.62 -14.41
C PHE A 93 -1.52 -3.27 -13.20
N THR A 94 -0.86 -4.19 -12.50
CA THR A 94 -1.49 -4.95 -11.41
C THR A 94 -0.68 -4.91 -10.10
N ILE A 95 -1.38 -4.99 -8.96
CA ILE A 95 -0.72 -5.26 -7.67
C ILE A 95 -0.72 -6.77 -7.47
N ARG A 96 0.47 -7.39 -7.51
CA ARG A 96 0.61 -8.84 -7.35
C ARG A 96 0.74 -9.22 -5.87
N PRO A 97 0.43 -10.49 -5.52
CA PRO A 97 0.73 -11.02 -4.20
C PRO A 97 2.19 -10.83 -3.83
N THR A 98 2.41 -10.62 -2.53
CA THR A 98 3.73 -10.56 -1.92
C THR A 98 4.59 -11.78 -2.30
N GLU A 99 5.82 -11.54 -2.75
CA GLU A 99 6.77 -12.61 -3.06
C GLU A 99 7.57 -12.98 -1.81
N ASN A 100 7.57 -14.27 -1.47
CA ASN A 100 8.38 -14.80 -0.39
C ASN A 100 9.83 -14.90 -0.86
N SER A 101 10.68 -14.04 -0.31
CA SER A 101 12.12 -14.06 -0.54
C SER A 101 12.88 -13.87 0.77
N THR A 102 14.18 -14.15 0.78
CA THR A 102 15.05 -13.82 1.90
C THR A 102 15.51 -12.37 1.82
N GLY A 103 15.47 -11.65 2.94
CA GLY A 103 15.80 -10.23 2.96
C GLY A 103 15.42 -9.55 4.27
N ARG A 104 15.81 -8.29 4.39
CA ARG A 104 15.41 -7.40 5.48
C ARG A 104 14.99 -6.07 4.88
N THR A 105 13.79 -5.64 5.18
CA THR A 105 13.26 -4.33 4.75
C THR A 105 12.77 -3.55 5.97
N HIS A 106 12.72 -2.22 5.85
CA HIS A 106 12.40 -1.35 6.96
C HIS A 106 10.89 -1.30 7.18
N LEU A 107 10.46 -1.55 8.42
CA LEU A 107 9.10 -1.30 8.85
C LEU A 107 8.91 0.19 9.15
N PRO A 108 7.84 0.83 8.66
CA PRO A 108 7.56 2.21 9.00
C PRO A 108 7.13 2.35 10.47
N PRO A 109 7.39 3.51 11.09
CA PRO A 109 6.86 3.81 12.41
C PRO A 109 5.33 3.92 12.38
N ASP A 110 4.71 3.78 13.55
CA ASP A 110 3.30 4.10 13.73
C ASP A 110 3.04 5.59 13.48
N THR A 111 1.90 5.92 12.87
CA THR A 111 1.57 7.29 12.48
C THR A 111 0.21 7.69 13.04
N ALA A 112 0.12 8.88 13.62
CA ALA A 112 -1.15 9.43 14.11
C ALA A 112 -2.20 9.54 13.00
N THR A 113 -3.47 9.48 13.39
CA THR A 113 -4.62 9.58 12.49
C THR A 113 -4.55 10.83 11.61
N CYS A 114 -4.65 10.65 10.28
CA CYS A 114 -4.57 11.79 9.35
C CYS A 114 -5.85 12.65 9.36
N PRO A 115 -5.81 13.90 8.85
CA PRO A 115 -6.98 14.77 8.78
C PRO A 115 -8.20 14.16 8.09
N ASP A 116 -7.98 13.32 7.06
CA ASP A 116 -9.10 12.66 6.37
C ASP A 116 -9.80 11.63 7.25
N CYS A 117 -9.05 10.79 7.96
CA CYS A 117 -9.63 9.85 8.91
C CYS A 117 -10.32 10.60 10.06
N LEU A 118 -9.76 11.72 10.54
CA LEU A 118 -10.40 12.51 11.59
C LEU A 118 -11.75 13.09 11.15
N ARG A 119 -11.86 13.52 9.89
CA ARG A 119 -13.12 14.00 9.31
C ARG A 119 -14.17 12.90 9.28
N GLU A 120 -13.83 11.74 8.73
CA GLU A 120 -14.73 10.57 8.68
C GLU A 120 -15.10 10.06 10.08
N LEU A 121 -14.17 10.11 11.03
CA LEU A 121 -14.44 9.74 12.42
C LEU A 121 -15.50 10.65 13.06
N ALA A 122 -15.53 11.93 12.67
CA ALA A 122 -16.43 12.94 13.19
C ALA A 122 -17.76 13.07 12.41
N ASP A 123 -17.84 12.54 11.19
CA ASP A 123 -19.01 12.65 10.32
C ASP A 123 -20.08 11.61 10.69
N PRO A 124 -21.28 11.99 11.16
CA PRO A 124 -22.36 11.07 11.48
C PRO A 124 -22.90 10.25 10.29
N ALA A 125 -22.67 10.70 9.06
CA ALA A 125 -23.07 9.99 7.85
C ALA A 125 -22.02 8.96 7.38
N ASP A 126 -20.79 9.03 7.89
CA ASP A 126 -19.75 8.06 7.53
C ASP A 126 -19.96 6.74 8.29
N ARG A 127 -19.78 5.63 7.58
CA ARG A 127 -19.86 4.27 8.15
C ARG A 127 -18.81 3.98 9.24
N ARG A 128 -17.79 4.81 9.36
CA ARG A 128 -16.75 4.75 10.40
C ARG A 128 -16.88 5.90 11.40
N HIS A 129 -18.04 6.57 11.47
CA HIS A 129 -18.36 7.50 12.54
C HIS A 129 -18.06 6.88 13.90
N ARG A 130 -17.20 7.55 14.69
CA ARG A 130 -16.72 7.11 16.01
C ARG A 130 -16.05 5.73 16.06
N HIS A 131 -15.60 5.18 14.92
CA HIS A 131 -14.88 3.91 14.91
C HIS A 131 -13.45 4.07 15.48
N PRO A 132 -13.11 3.46 16.63
CA PRO A 132 -11.84 3.74 17.33
C PRO A 132 -10.58 3.29 16.59
N PHE A 133 -10.73 2.38 15.62
CA PHE A 133 -9.63 1.78 14.87
C PHE A 133 -9.57 2.30 13.41
N ILE A 134 -10.12 3.49 13.16
CA ILE A 134 -10.11 4.10 11.83
C ILE A 134 -8.69 4.35 11.32
N THR A 135 -8.38 3.83 10.13
CA THR A 135 -7.08 3.99 9.48
C THR A 135 -7.24 4.08 7.96
N CYS A 136 -6.17 4.52 7.29
CA CYS A 136 -6.00 4.44 5.85
C CYS A 136 -4.53 4.11 5.51
N THR A 137 -4.16 4.17 4.23
CA THR A 137 -2.76 3.95 3.79
C THR A 137 -1.77 4.98 4.35
N HIS A 138 -2.24 6.19 4.70
CA HIS A 138 -1.43 7.32 5.18
C HIS A 138 -1.36 7.49 6.70
N CYS A 139 -2.03 6.64 7.50
CA CYS A 139 -1.98 6.73 8.97
C CYS A 139 -2.29 5.42 9.68
N GLY A 140 -2.16 5.41 11.00
CA GLY A 140 -2.48 4.27 11.87
C GLY A 140 -1.26 3.46 12.27
N PRO A 141 -1.48 2.33 12.96
CA PRO A 141 -0.39 1.48 13.43
C PRO A 141 0.29 0.78 12.26
N ARG A 142 1.59 0.54 12.42
CA ARG A 142 2.47 -0.12 11.47
C ARG A 142 3.40 -1.05 12.21
N PHE A 143 4.47 -0.52 12.79
CA PHE A 143 5.46 -1.29 13.54
C PHE A 143 4.80 -2.11 14.66
N THR A 144 3.91 -1.50 15.44
CA THR A 144 3.24 -2.15 16.57
C THR A 144 2.30 -3.30 16.20
N VAL A 145 1.88 -3.39 14.93
CA VAL A 145 0.95 -4.43 14.46
C VAL A 145 1.57 -5.41 13.50
N ALA A 146 2.81 -5.18 13.03
CA ALA A 146 3.49 -6.10 12.14
C ALA A 146 3.99 -7.33 12.92
N THR A 147 3.75 -8.52 12.37
CA THR A 147 4.23 -9.80 12.95
C THR A 147 5.30 -10.47 12.11
N ALA A 148 5.36 -10.15 10.81
CA ALA A 148 6.37 -10.63 9.88
C ALA A 148 6.54 -9.66 8.70
N MET A 149 7.51 -9.96 7.83
CA MET A 149 7.71 -9.28 6.55
C MET A 149 7.74 -10.31 5.42
N PRO A 150 7.30 -9.95 4.20
CA PRO A 150 6.91 -8.61 3.76
C PRO A 150 5.54 -8.14 4.27
N TYR A 151 5.33 -6.81 4.32
CA TYR A 151 4.15 -6.23 4.95
C TYR A 151 2.88 -6.48 4.14
N ASP A 152 1.99 -7.28 4.71
CA ASP A 152 0.67 -7.59 4.16
C ASP A 152 -0.26 -7.99 5.32
N ARG A 153 -1.57 -7.93 5.12
CA ARG A 153 -2.55 -8.17 6.21
C ARG A 153 -2.30 -9.48 6.99
N PRO A 154 -2.03 -10.64 6.35
CA PRO A 154 -1.72 -11.89 7.07
C PRO A 154 -0.46 -11.82 7.95
N ALA A 155 0.46 -10.91 7.65
CA ALA A 155 1.68 -10.64 8.41
C ALA A 155 1.50 -9.50 9.43
N THR A 156 0.27 -9.28 9.91
CA THR A 156 -0.06 -8.32 10.96
C THR A 156 -1.02 -8.91 11.99
N THR A 157 -1.19 -8.25 13.13
CA THR A 157 -2.22 -8.59 14.11
C THR A 157 -3.66 -8.48 13.56
N MET A 158 -3.85 -7.84 12.39
CA MET A 158 -5.13 -7.76 11.70
C MET A 158 -5.51 -9.05 10.94
N ALA A 159 -4.63 -10.05 10.90
CA ALA A 159 -4.91 -11.36 10.30
C ALA A 159 -6.13 -12.07 10.93
N GLY A 160 -6.37 -11.86 12.23
CA GLY A 160 -7.52 -12.41 12.96
C GLY A 160 -8.86 -11.72 12.69
N PHE A 161 -8.88 -10.68 11.84
CA PHE A 161 -10.06 -9.88 11.53
C PHE A 161 -10.35 -9.94 10.02
N PRO A 162 -11.12 -10.92 9.51
CA PRO A 162 -11.47 -11.00 8.09
C PRO A 162 -12.25 -9.78 7.62
N LEU A 163 -12.00 -9.28 6.41
CA LEU A 163 -12.71 -8.10 5.88
C LEU A 163 -14.19 -8.42 5.62
N CYS A 164 -15.09 -7.53 6.05
CA CYS A 164 -16.47 -7.57 5.56
C CYS A 164 -16.54 -7.18 4.07
N PRO A 165 -17.65 -7.47 3.36
CA PRO A 165 -17.78 -7.13 1.94
C PRO A 165 -17.55 -5.65 1.64
N ALA A 166 -17.94 -4.73 2.53
CA ALA A 166 -17.75 -3.30 2.34
C ALA A 166 -16.28 -2.87 2.42
N CYS A 167 -15.52 -3.41 3.37
CA CYS A 167 -14.08 -3.14 3.46
C CYS A 167 -13.30 -3.85 2.37
N ALA A 168 -13.73 -5.05 1.94
CA ALA A 168 -13.11 -5.77 0.84
C ALA A 168 -13.22 -5.00 -0.49
N ARG A 169 -14.37 -4.33 -0.74
CA ARG A 169 -14.54 -3.45 -1.91
C ARG A 169 -13.57 -2.27 -1.89
N GLU A 170 -13.52 -1.51 -0.80
CA GLU A 170 -12.58 -0.37 -0.70
C GLU A 170 -11.11 -0.81 -0.79
N TYR A 171 -10.79 -1.98 -0.23
CA TYR A 171 -9.45 -2.53 -0.30
C TYR A 171 -9.02 -2.83 -1.75
N ALA A 172 -9.98 -3.24 -2.60
CA ALA A 172 -9.75 -3.62 -3.99
C ALA A 172 -9.97 -2.48 -5.01
N ASP A 173 -10.64 -1.39 -4.62
CA ASP A 173 -10.97 -0.27 -5.51
C ASP A 173 -9.81 0.74 -5.59
N PRO A 174 -9.14 0.91 -6.76
CA PRO A 174 -8.05 1.87 -6.93
C PRO A 174 -8.41 3.33 -6.70
N ALA A 175 -9.70 3.69 -6.81
CA ALA A 175 -10.21 5.03 -6.57
C ALA A 175 -10.43 5.32 -5.07
N ASP A 176 -10.48 4.28 -4.22
CA ASP A 176 -10.66 4.46 -2.78
C ASP A 176 -9.32 4.76 -2.09
N ARG A 177 -9.33 5.68 -1.12
CA ARG A 177 -8.15 6.01 -0.29
C ARG A 177 -7.65 4.84 0.56
N ARG A 178 -8.50 3.82 0.77
CA ARG A 178 -8.19 2.56 1.47
C ARG A 178 -7.77 1.43 0.52
N PHE A 179 -7.55 1.71 -0.76
CA PHE A 179 -6.95 0.77 -1.71
C PHE A 179 -5.66 0.17 -1.12
N HIS A 180 -5.63 -1.15 -0.92
CA HIS A 180 -4.57 -1.89 -0.23
C HIS A 180 -4.13 -1.36 1.15
N ALA A 181 -5.02 -0.69 1.90
CA ALA A 181 -4.79 -0.39 3.32
C ALA A 181 -4.83 -1.68 4.14
N GLN A 182 -3.66 -2.23 4.47
CA GLN A 182 -3.55 -3.51 5.19
C GLN A 182 -4.31 -3.56 6.52
N PRO A 183 -4.33 -2.49 7.35
CA PRO A 183 -5.08 -2.48 8.59
C PRO A 183 -6.53 -1.99 8.45
N VAL A 184 -7.08 -1.89 7.22
CA VAL A 184 -8.46 -1.42 7.03
C VAL A 184 -9.45 -2.30 7.80
N ALA A 185 -10.38 -1.64 8.46
CA ALA A 185 -11.48 -2.25 9.19
C ALA A 185 -12.65 -1.26 9.32
N CYS A 186 -13.78 -1.77 9.83
CA CYS A 186 -14.96 -1.01 10.22
C CYS A 186 -15.58 -1.65 11.47
N PRO A 187 -16.67 -1.09 12.04
CA PRO A 187 -17.36 -1.69 13.18
C PRO A 187 -17.79 -3.15 12.99
N ASP A 188 -18.07 -3.59 11.75
CA ASP A 188 -18.56 -4.95 11.46
C ASP A 188 -17.46 -6.01 11.48
N CYS A 189 -16.23 -5.64 11.09
CA CYS A 189 -15.16 -6.61 10.86
C CYS A 189 -13.87 -6.32 11.64
N GLY A 190 -13.82 -5.20 12.37
CA GLY A 190 -12.65 -4.74 13.09
C GLY A 190 -12.64 -5.14 14.57
N PRO A 191 -11.56 -4.74 15.27
CA PRO A 191 -11.48 -4.85 16.72
C PRO A 191 -12.58 -4.04 17.42
N ARG A 192 -12.87 -4.40 18.66
CA ARG A 192 -13.88 -3.74 19.51
C ARG A 192 -13.27 -3.37 20.86
N LEU A 193 -13.70 -2.23 21.39
CA LEU A 193 -13.36 -1.82 22.75
C LEU A 193 -14.24 -2.58 23.75
N ARG A 194 -13.69 -2.89 24.92
CA ARG A 194 -14.42 -3.41 26.07
C ARG A 194 -13.98 -2.64 27.32
N LEU A 195 -14.94 -2.11 28.07
CA LEU A 195 -14.68 -1.56 29.39
C LEU A 195 -14.55 -2.72 30.40
N VAL A 196 -13.46 -2.73 31.17
CA VAL A 196 -13.28 -3.67 32.28
C VAL A 196 -13.13 -2.84 33.56
N PRO A 197 -14.21 -2.67 34.33
CA PRO A 197 -14.18 -1.91 35.58
C PRO A 197 -13.20 -2.52 36.58
N ALA A 198 -12.47 -1.68 37.30
CA ALA A 198 -11.74 -2.12 38.49
C ALA A 198 -12.74 -2.56 39.57
N GLU A 199 -12.36 -3.53 40.39
CA GLU A 199 -13.18 -3.96 41.52
C GLU A 199 -13.46 -2.76 42.45
N GLY A 200 -14.71 -2.62 42.88
CA GLY A 200 -15.14 -1.50 43.72
C GLY A 200 -15.33 -0.14 43.02
N SER A 201 -15.07 -0.03 41.70
CA SER A 201 -15.22 1.25 40.97
C SER A 201 -16.66 1.73 40.78
N GLY A 202 -17.65 0.86 40.98
CA GLY A 202 -19.07 1.18 40.75
C GLY A 202 -19.45 1.42 39.28
N LEU A 203 -18.48 1.37 38.35
CA LEU A 203 -18.72 1.50 36.92
C LEU A 203 -19.36 0.23 36.37
N ARG A 204 -20.43 0.38 35.60
CA ARG A 204 -21.04 -0.72 34.85
C ARG A 204 -20.34 -0.84 33.48
N PRO A 205 -20.01 -2.06 33.01
CA PRO A 205 -19.37 -2.29 31.73
C PRO A 205 -20.20 -1.82 30.53
#